data_AF-A0A951LXW3-F1
#
_entry.id   AF-A0A951LXW3-F1
#
_cell.length_a   1.000
_cell.length_b   1.000
_cell.length_c   1.000
_cell.angle_alpha   90.00
_cell.angle_beta   90.00
_cell.angle_gamma   90.00
#
_symmetry.space_group_name_H-M   'P 1'
#
loop_
_entity.id
_entity.type
_entity.pdbx_description
1 polymer ?
#
loop_
_entity_poly.entity_id
_entity_poly.type
_entity_poly.pdbx_seq_one_letter_code
_entity_poly.pdbx_strand_id
1 'polypeptide(L)'
;MHTRTPLCLQPRTVAEDAAHARLNWLLAANSPDAERDRLFRHSHEAEEMLRMRRPLATERAYTLFGMLLGALPPAAFFIRIFGYGFTSRMEQGLIVFYFVLCLAMNGVCCLMGRIMGAVAWRQLQRLEPTSKHSLFIASIIAGLLWGLCTGAAGGALFFYIGAYFGVACALPVGALAFPVFTFFHSLLKRGGMIDARHFWPLALGITLVICALILSPHIVPY
;
A
#
# COMPACT_ATOMS: atom_id res chain seq x y z
N MET A 1 -37.92 43.66 11.10
CA MET A 1 -38.68 42.77 12.01
C MET A 1 -39.25 41.62 11.17
N HIS A 2 -38.58 40.47 11.18
CA HIS A 2 -39.06 39.27 10.47
C HIS A 2 -39.86 38.40 11.43
N THR A 3 -41.17 38.37 11.24
CA THR A 3 -42.11 37.46 11.90
C THR A 3 -41.78 36.03 11.48
N ARG A 4 -41.21 35.25 12.41
CA ARG A 4 -41.03 33.80 12.26
C ARG A 4 -42.41 33.16 12.37
N THR A 5 -42.93 32.64 11.26
CA THR A 5 -44.10 31.77 11.24
C THR A 5 -43.78 30.51 12.04
N PRO A 6 -44.62 30.12 13.02
CA PRO A 6 -44.41 28.88 13.77
C PRO A 6 -44.61 27.70 12.82
N LEU A 7 -43.57 26.88 12.67
CA LEU A 7 -43.64 25.57 12.01
C LEU A 7 -44.60 24.70 12.82
N CYS A 8 -45.83 24.56 12.33
CA CYS A 8 -46.80 23.63 12.85
C CYS A 8 -46.27 22.21 12.59
N LEU A 9 -45.77 21.55 13.63
CA LEU A 9 -45.36 20.14 13.58
C LEU A 9 -46.60 19.30 13.27
N GLN A 10 -46.72 18.88 12.01
CA GLN A 10 -47.73 17.89 11.65
C GLN A 10 -47.46 16.60 12.44
N PRO A 11 -48.48 16.02 13.10
CA PRO A 11 -48.32 14.77 13.81
C PRO A 11 -47.95 13.68 12.81
N ARG A 12 -46.73 13.14 12.96
CA ARG A 12 -46.24 12.01 12.19
C ARG A 12 -47.24 10.86 12.35
N THR A 13 -47.86 10.44 11.27
CA THR A 13 -48.92 9.45 11.35
C THR A 13 -48.30 8.07 11.63
N VAL A 14 -48.98 7.22 12.42
CA VAL A 14 -48.54 5.85 12.71
C VAL A 14 -48.25 5.04 11.41
N ALA A 15 -48.91 5.41 10.32
CA ALA A 15 -48.68 4.86 8.99
C ALA A 15 -47.30 5.22 8.41
N GLU A 16 -46.78 6.42 8.66
CA GLU A 16 -45.45 6.84 8.22
C GLU A 16 -44.36 6.05 8.94
N ASP A 17 -44.52 5.80 10.25
CA ASP A 17 -43.54 5.03 11.03
C ASP A 17 -43.46 3.57 10.55
N ALA A 18 -44.62 2.95 10.26
CA ALA A 18 -44.67 1.61 9.70
C ALA A 18 -44.03 1.53 8.31
N ALA A 19 -44.24 2.55 7.46
CA ALA A 19 -43.62 2.63 6.14
C ALA A 19 -42.09 2.78 6.21
N HIS A 20 -41.58 3.61 7.14
CA HIS A 20 -40.14 3.80 7.35
C HIS A 20 -39.48 2.52 7.89
N ALA A 21 -40.13 1.82 8.82
CA ALA A 21 -39.62 0.54 9.35
C ALA A 21 -39.50 -0.51 8.23
N ARG A 22 -40.50 -0.60 7.35
CA ARG A 22 -40.49 -1.52 6.21
C ARG A 22 -39.42 -1.14 5.17
N LEU A 23 -39.24 0.15 4.89
CA LEU A 23 -38.20 0.63 3.98
C LEU A 23 -36.79 0.35 4.53
N ASN A 24 -36.55 0.63 5.81
CA ASN A 24 -35.27 0.33 6.46
C ASN A 24 -34.97 -1.17 6.46
N TRP A 25 -35.99 -2.01 6.68
CA TRP A 25 -35.84 -3.46 6.56
C TRP A 25 -35.49 -3.89 5.14
N LEU A 26 -36.16 -3.34 4.11
CA LEU A 26 -35.86 -3.65 2.71
C LEU A 26 -34.45 -3.19 2.31
N LEU A 27 -34.01 -2.02 2.78
CA LEU A 27 -32.65 -1.53 2.56
C LEU A 27 -31.60 -2.41 3.27
N ALA A 28 -31.89 -2.87 4.49
CA ALA A 28 -31.03 -3.78 5.22
C ALA A 28 -30.99 -5.19 4.60
N ALA A 29 -32.10 -5.65 4.03
CA ALA A 29 -32.18 -6.95 3.35
C ALA A 29 -31.48 -6.93 1.97
N ASN A 30 -31.52 -5.80 1.25
CA ASN A 30 -30.88 -5.63 -0.06
C ASN A 30 -29.43 -5.14 0.02
N SER A 31 -28.96 -4.63 1.17
CA SER A 31 -27.58 -4.13 1.30
C SER A 31 -26.51 -5.19 1.00
N PRO A 32 -26.65 -6.48 1.34
CA PRO A 32 -25.63 -7.48 1.05
C PRO A 32 -25.53 -7.74 -0.45
N ASP A 33 -26.67 -7.81 -1.14
CA ASP A 33 -26.73 -8.07 -2.59
C ASP A 33 -26.27 -6.84 -3.38
N ALA A 34 -26.64 -5.63 -2.95
CA ALA A 34 -26.13 -4.39 -3.54
C ALA A 34 -24.62 -4.22 -3.31
N GLU A 35 -24.09 -4.67 -2.17
CA GLU A 35 -22.65 -4.68 -1.91
C GLU A 35 -21.95 -5.73 -2.79
N ARG A 36 -22.57 -6.89 -2.99
CA ARG A 36 -22.13 -7.94 -3.92
C ARG A 36 -22.08 -7.44 -5.37
N ASP A 37 -23.14 -6.81 -5.85
CA ASP A 37 -23.22 -6.23 -7.20
C ASP A 37 -22.26 -5.06 -7.39
N ARG A 38 -21.90 -4.34 -6.32
CA ARG A 38 -20.84 -3.33 -6.36
C ARG A 38 -19.44 -3.94 -6.44
N LEU A 39 -19.23 -5.08 -5.78
CA LEU A 39 -17.94 -5.77 -5.73
C LEU A 39 -17.62 -6.52 -7.02
N PHE A 40 -18.62 -7.13 -7.65
CA PHE A 40 -18.44 -7.92 -8.88
C PHE A 40 -19.02 -7.18 -10.08
N ARG A 41 -18.16 -6.86 -11.05
CA ARG A 41 -18.66 -6.32 -12.32
C ARG A 41 -19.42 -7.37 -13.11
N HIS A 42 -18.99 -8.62 -13.03
CA HIS A 42 -19.54 -9.75 -13.79
C HIS A 42 -19.71 -10.98 -12.90
N SER A 43 -20.74 -11.79 -13.14
CA SER A 43 -21.01 -13.05 -12.41
C SER A 43 -19.82 -14.01 -12.42
N HIS A 44 -19.03 -14.01 -13.49
CA HIS A 44 -17.80 -14.78 -13.60
C HIS A 44 -16.74 -14.39 -12.54
N GLU A 45 -16.65 -13.10 -12.16
CA GLU A 45 -15.71 -12.67 -11.12
C GLU A 45 -16.10 -13.22 -9.74
N ALA A 46 -17.40 -13.36 -9.49
CA ALA A 46 -17.91 -13.97 -8.26
C ALA A 46 -17.57 -15.47 -8.20
N GLU A 47 -17.72 -16.19 -9.31
CA GLU A 47 -17.31 -17.60 -9.41
C GLU A 47 -15.80 -17.79 -9.22
N GLU A 48 -14.99 -16.94 -9.85
CA GLU A 48 -13.53 -16.96 -9.68
C GLU A 48 -13.13 -16.66 -8.23
N MET A 49 -13.81 -15.70 -7.57
CA MET A 49 -13.58 -15.42 -6.16
C MET A 49 -13.91 -16.65 -5.29
N LEU A 50 -15.01 -17.35 -5.56
CA LEU A 50 -15.38 -18.57 -4.83
C LEU A 50 -14.35 -19.71 -5.02
N ARG A 51 -13.56 -19.68 -6.11
CA ARG A 51 -12.47 -20.64 -6.35
C ARG A 51 -11.16 -20.25 -5.68
N MET A 52 -11.03 -19.03 -5.14
CA MET A 52 -9.82 -18.61 -4.44
C MET A 52 -9.66 -19.37 -3.14
N ARG A 53 -8.48 -19.97 -2.92
CA ARG A 53 -8.23 -20.73 -1.69
C ARG A 53 -7.86 -19.84 -0.52
N ARG A 54 -7.20 -18.71 -0.81
CA ARG A 54 -6.71 -17.75 0.20
C ARG A 54 -6.85 -16.33 -0.33
N PRO A 55 -8.08 -15.77 -0.35
CA PRO A 55 -8.29 -14.40 -0.77
C PRO A 55 -7.60 -13.43 0.20
N LEU A 56 -6.86 -12.48 -0.36
CA LEU A 56 -6.28 -11.35 0.34
C LEU A 56 -7.04 -10.09 -0.08
N ALA A 57 -7.55 -9.34 0.89
CA ALA A 57 -8.12 -8.03 0.63
C ALA A 57 -7.05 -7.11 0.03
N THR A 58 -7.43 -6.26 -0.91
CA THR A 58 -6.46 -5.39 -1.59
C THR A 58 -5.72 -4.47 -0.61
N GLU A 59 -6.38 -3.96 0.44
CA GLU A 59 -5.70 -3.19 1.51
C GLU A 59 -4.55 -3.99 2.14
N ARG A 60 -4.80 -5.28 2.42
CA ARG A 60 -3.81 -6.18 3.00
C ARG A 60 -2.67 -6.46 2.01
N ALA A 61 -2.97 -6.55 0.71
CA ALA A 61 -1.96 -6.71 -0.33
C ALA A 61 -1.03 -5.49 -0.42
N TYR A 62 -1.57 -4.27 -0.44
CA TYR A 62 -0.76 -3.04 -0.49
C TYR A 62 0.05 -2.81 0.79
N THR A 63 -0.50 -3.13 1.96
CA THR A 63 0.25 -3.05 3.23
C THR A 63 1.39 -4.06 3.30
N LEU A 64 1.16 -5.31 2.88
CA LEU A 64 2.21 -6.33 2.79
C LEU A 64 3.27 -5.95 1.75
N PHE A 65 2.87 -5.46 0.59
CA PHE A 65 3.79 -4.98 -0.44
C PHE A 65 4.65 -3.81 0.07
N GLY A 66 4.03 -2.82 0.71
CA GLY A 66 4.73 -1.70 1.32
C GLY A 66 5.71 -2.13 2.41
N MET A 67 5.38 -3.13 3.23
CA MET A 67 6.31 -3.70 4.21
C MET A 67 7.51 -4.36 3.54
N LEU A 68 7.29 -5.20 2.51
CA LEU A 68 8.38 -5.87 1.79
C LEU A 68 9.30 -4.87 1.10
N LEU A 69 8.73 -3.84 0.46
CA LEU A 69 9.47 -2.76 -0.18
C LEU A 69 10.19 -1.87 0.84
N GLY A 70 9.69 -1.78 2.07
CA GLY A 70 10.33 -1.06 3.16
C GLY A 70 11.47 -1.84 3.83
N ALA A 71 11.44 -3.18 3.79
CA ALA A 71 12.43 -4.00 4.49
C ALA A 71 13.55 -4.52 3.56
N LEU A 72 13.21 -5.02 2.37
CA LEU A 72 14.18 -5.73 1.53
C LEU A 72 15.18 -4.79 0.83
N PRO A 73 14.76 -3.70 0.16
CA PRO A 73 15.70 -2.79 -0.50
C PRO A 73 16.71 -2.14 0.47
N PRO A 74 16.32 -1.61 1.66
CA PRO A 74 17.31 -1.08 2.60
C PRO A 74 18.26 -2.17 3.12
N ALA A 75 17.78 -3.39 3.38
CA ALA A 75 18.64 -4.52 3.70
C ALA A 75 19.65 -4.81 2.57
N ALA A 76 19.23 -4.75 1.31
CA ALA A 76 20.12 -4.92 0.16
C ALA A 76 21.19 -3.81 0.07
N PHE A 77 20.83 -2.55 0.34
CA PHE A 77 21.80 -1.46 0.44
C PHE A 77 22.83 -1.70 1.54
N PHE A 78 22.40 -2.15 2.71
CA PHE A 78 23.31 -2.47 3.81
C PHE A 78 24.22 -3.64 3.48
N ILE A 79 23.70 -4.73 2.90
CA ILE A 79 24.52 -5.85 2.42
C ILE A 79 25.56 -5.35 1.42
N ARG A 80 25.20 -4.43 0.52
CA ARG A 80 26.16 -3.85 -0.42
C ARG A 80 27.26 -3.06 0.27
N ILE A 81 26.89 -2.14 1.16
CA ILE A 81 27.82 -1.24 1.86
C ILE A 81 28.74 -2.06 2.77
N PHE A 82 28.19 -2.90 3.64
CA PHE A 82 28.95 -3.61 4.65
C PHE A 82 29.62 -4.88 4.12
N GLY A 83 28.96 -5.61 3.23
CA GLY A 83 29.47 -6.88 2.69
C GLY A 83 30.68 -6.72 1.77
N TYR A 84 30.63 -5.73 0.85
CA TYR A 84 31.70 -5.51 -0.13
C TYR A 84 32.67 -4.39 0.24
N GLY A 85 32.25 -3.41 1.07
CA GLY A 85 33.03 -2.20 1.32
C GLY A 85 33.88 -2.19 2.60
N PHE A 86 33.48 -2.92 3.65
CA PHE A 86 33.98 -2.63 5.02
C PHE A 86 34.55 -3.82 5.82
N THR A 87 34.48 -5.05 5.32
CA THR A 87 34.80 -6.26 6.10
C THR A 87 36.27 -6.43 6.51
N SER A 88 37.21 -5.74 5.87
CA SER A 88 38.66 -5.96 6.11
C SER A 88 39.33 -4.98 7.08
N ARG A 89 38.65 -3.92 7.56
CA ARG A 89 39.28 -2.87 8.39
C ARG A 89 38.51 -2.43 9.64
N MET A 90 37.35 -3.01 9.93
CA MET A 90 36.50 -2.53 11.02
C MET A 90 36.77 -3.25 12.35
N GLU A 91 36.88 -2.49 13.44
CA GLU A 91 36.90 -3.06 14.80
C GLU A 91 35.58 -3.78 15.11
N GLN A 92 35.65 -4.90 15.84
CA GLN A 92 34.49 -5.74 16.17
C GLN A 92 33.35 -4.96 16.85
N GLY A 93 33.66 -3.98 17.70
CA GLY A 93 32.66 -3.15 18.39
C GLY A 93 31.84 -2.28 17.43
N LEU A 94 32.46 -1.77 16.36
CA LEU A 94 31.76 -0.97 15.35
C LEU A 94 30.80 -1.83 14.53
N ILE A 95 31.18 -3.07 14.22
CA ILE A 95 30.32 -4.00 13.44
C ILE A 95 28.98 -4.22 14.16
N VAL A 96 29.00 -4.46 15.48
CA VAL A 96 27.78 -4.66 16.27
C VAL A 96 26.92 -3.40 16.27
N PHE A 97 27.54 -2.24 16.46
CA PHE A 97 26.82 -0.95 16.43
C PHE A 97 26.12 -0.71 15.09
N TYR A 98 26.83 -0.88 13.96
CA TYR A 98 26.25 -0.72 12.63
C TYR A 98 25.17 -1.75 12.34
N PHE A 99 25.34 -3.00 12.78
CA PHE A 99 24.31 -4.03 12.63
C PHE A 99 23.00 -3.65 13.35
N VAL A 100 23.10 -3.20 14.61
CA VAL A 100 21.93 -2.74 15.38
C VAL A 100 21.26 -1.53 14.71
N LEU A 101 22.07 -0.58 14.22
CA LEU A 101 21.57 0.59 13.49
C LEU A 101 20.86 0.20 12.19
N CYS A 102 21.40 -0.76 11.43
CA CYS A 102 20.78 -1.32 10.23
C CYS A 102 19.45 -2.00 10.54
N LEU A 103 19.39 -2.76 11.63
CA LEU A 103 18.18 -3.43 12.07
C LEU A 103 17.10 -2.42 12.46
N ALA A 104 17.48 -1.38 13.22
CA ALA A 104 16.59 -0.29 13.60
C ALA A 104 16.03 0.44 12.38
N MET A 105 16.90 0.79 11.41
CA MET A 105 16.47 1.45 10.18
C MET A 105 15.53 0.58 9.34
N ASN A 106 15.84 -0.71 9.15
CA ASN A 106 14.93 -1.64 8.47
C ASN A 106 13.59 -1.76 9.19
N GLY A 107 13.59 -1.75 10.52
CA GLY A 107 12.37 -1.72 11.33
C GLY A 107 11.51 -0.48 11.04
N VAL A 108 12.12 0.71 11.05
CA VAL A 108 11.44 1.98 10.74
C VAL A 108 10.92 2.01 9.31
N CYS A 109 11.75 1.61 8.33
CA CYS A 109 11.34 1.56 6.92
C CYS A 109 10.22 0.54 6.68
N CYS A 110 10.25 -0.61 7.33
CA CYS A 110 9.19 -1.62 7.27
C CYS A 110 7.88 -1.09 7.86
N LEU A 111 7.93 -0.44 9.04
CA LEU A 111 6.77 0.15 9.68
C LEU A 111 6.16 1.28 8.84
N MET A 112 7.00 2.20 8.35
CA MET A 112 6.54 3.27 7.45
C MET A 112 6.00 2.70 6.14
N GLY A 113 6.62 1.64 5.62
CA GLY A 113 6.14 0.92 4.45
C GLY A 113 4.74 0.35 4.65
N ARG A 114 4.45 -0.21 5.83
CA ARG A 114 3.11 -0.68 6.20
C ARG A 114 2.09 0.45 6.21
N ILE A 115 2.39 1.55 6.90
CA ILE A 115 1.48 2.69 7.06
C ILE A 115 1.20 3.31 5.69
N MET A 116 2.25 3.59 4.92
CA MET A 116 2.13 4.20 3.60
C MET A 116 1.46 3.28 2.58
N GLY A 117 1.63 1.96 2.69
CA GLY A 117 0.87 0.98 1.89
C GLY A 117 -0.65 1.07 2.13
N ALA A 118 -1.08 1.21 3.39
CA ALA A 118 -2.49 1.43 3.72
C ALA A 118 -3.01 2.76 3.17
N VAL A 119 -2.22 3.83 3.32
CA VAL A 119 -2.58 5.17 2.83
C VAL A 119 -2.69 5.17 1.30
N ALA A 120 -1.73 4.58 0.60
CA ALA A 120 -1.73 4.45 -0.86
C ALA A 120 -3.01 3.75 -1.36
N TRP A 121 -3.41 2.65 -0.72
CA TRP A 121 -4.64 1.95 -1.06
C TRP A 121 -5.88 2.84 -0.92
N ARG A 122 -6.02 3.55 0.21
CA ARG A 122 -7.17 4.45 0.43
C ARG A 122 -7.26 5.55 -0.62
N GLN A 123 -6.13 6.05 -1.11
CA GLN A 123 -6.12 7.03 -2.21
C GLN A 123 -6.49 6.39 -3.55
N LEU A 124 -5.99 5.18 -3.83
CA LEU A 124 -6.31 4.45 -5.07
C LEU A 124 -7.79 4.06 -5.15
N GLN A 125 -8.41 3.62 -4.05
CA GLN A 125 -9.84 3.26 -4.01
C GLN A 125 -10.74 4.42 -4.45
N ARG A 126 -10.39 5.66 -4.09
CA ARG A 126 -11.17 6.85 -4.47
C ARG A 126 -11.15 7.13 -5.98
N LEU A 127 -10.15 6.61 -6.68
CA LEU A 127 -9.88 6.86 -8.10
C LEU A 127 -10.21 5.67 -9.01
N GLU A 128 -10.47 4.50 -8.40
CA GLU A 128 -10.76 3.25 -9.09
C GLU A 128 -11.95 3.29 -10.05
N PRO A 129 -13.06 4.03 -9.82
CA PRO A 129 -14.18 4.03 -10.76
C PRO A 129 -13.95 4.88 -12.03
N THR A 130 -12.94 5.77 -12.05
CA THR A 130 -12.93 6.87 -13.02
C THR A 130 -12.15 6.58 -14.30
N SER A 131 -10.90 6.12 -14.24
CA SER A 131 -10.12 5.73 -15.43
C SER A 131 -8.82 4.97 -15.11
N LYS A 132 -8.39 4.07 -16.02
CA LYS A 132 -7.12 3.32 -15.90
C LYS A 132 -5.90 4.24 -15.89
N HIS A 133 -5.92 5.32 -16.68
CA HIS A 133 -4.84 6.30 -16.73
C HIS A 133 -4.72 7.08 -15.41
N SER A 134 -5.86 7.48 -14.81
CA SER A 134 -5.86 8.12 -13.49
C SER A 134 -5.28 7.20 -12.43
N LEU A 135 -5.64 5.91 -12.44
CA LEU A 135 -5.09 4.92 -11.53
C LEU A 135 -3.57 4.79 -11.66
N PHE A 136 -3.04 4.78 -12.90
CA PHE A 136 -1.60 4.71 -13.15
C PHE A 136 -0.87 5.95 -12.62
N ILE A 137 -1.37 7.16 -12.91
CA ILE A 137 -0.78 8.41 -12.40
C ILE A 137 -0.84 8.45 -10.87
N ALA A 138 -1.97 8.04 -10.28
CA ALA A 138 -2.13 7.96 -8.83
C ALA A 138 -1.14 6.99 -8.19
N SER A 139 -0.85 5.86 -8.84
CA SER A 139 0.15 4.90 -8.35
C SER A 139 1.57 5.47 -8.37
N ILE A 140 1.92 6.30 -9.36
CA ILE A 140 3.22 7.01 -9.39
C ILE A 140 3.29 7.99 -8.21
N ILE A 141 2.26 8.81 -8.01
CA ILE A 141 2.21 9.78 -6.92
C ILE A 141 2.29 9.06 -5.56
N ALA A 142 1.54 7.96 -5.40
CA ALA A 142 1.60 7.14 -4.20
C ALA A 142 3.01 6.57 -3.97
N GLY A 143 3.68 6.10 -5.02
CA GLY A 143 5.07 5.64 -4.98
C GLY A 143 6.06 6.73 -4.59
N LEU A 144 5.90 7.95 -5.12
CA LEU A 144 6.72 9.11 -4.77
C LEU A 144 6.51 9.52 -3.31
N LEU A 145 5.26 9.61 -2.85
CA LEU A 145 4.94 9.92 -1.45
C LEU A 145 5.48 8.83 -0.51
N TRP A 146 5.33 7.56 -0.88
CA TRP A 146 5.91 6.44 -0.15
C TRP A 146 7.43 6.56 -0.04
N GLY A 147 8.12 6.82 -1.15
CA GLY A 147 9.58 6.96 -1.19
C GLY A 147 10.07 8.16 -0.39
N LEU A 148 9.36 9.29 -0.45
CA LEU A 148 9.65 10.47 0.35
C LEU A 148 9.53 10.18 1.84
N CYS A 149 8.40 9.64 2.29
CA CYS A 149 8.14 9.39 3.72
C CYS A 149 9.04 8.30 4.30
N THR A 150 9.20 7.18 3.59
CA THR A 150 10.02 6.04 4.06
C THR A 150 11.50 6.37 4.01
N GLY A 151 11.96 7.01 2.93
CA GLY A 151 13.34 7.48 2.78
C GLY A 151 13.73 8.52 3.82
N ALA A 152 12.87 9.51 4.08
CA ALA A 152 13.11 10.51 5.11
C ALA A 152 13.12 9.89 6.51
N ALA A 153 12.15 9.00 6.83
CA ALA A 153 12.08 8.36 8.15
C ALA A 153 13.26 7.43 8.43
N GLY A 154 13.66 6.60 7.45
CA GLY A 154 14.82 5.73 7.58
C GLY A 154 16.12 6.52 7.63
N GLY A 155 16.29 7.50 6.75
CA GLY A 155 17.49 8.32 6.67
C GLY A 155 17.70 9.25 7.86
N ALA A 156 16.62 9.74 8.49
CA ALA A 156 16.70 10.58 9.69
C ALA A 156 17.43 9.90 10.87
N LEU A 157 17.50 8.56 10.89
CA LEU A 157 18.27 7.82 11.89
C LEU A 157 19.79 8.00 11.74
N PHE A 158 20.27 8.39 10.55
CA PHE A 158 21.67 8.68 10.24
C PHE A 158 21.95 10.20 10.19
N PHE A 159 21.25 10.98 11.03
CA PHE A 159 21.26 12.46 11.01
C PHE A 159 20.59 13.08 9.78
N TYR A 160 20.46 14.42 9.76
CA TYR A 160 19.76 15.17 8.70
C TYR A 160 20.29 14.87 7.28
N ILE A 161 21.59 14.63 7.15
CA ILE A 161 22.23 14.27 5.87
C ILE A 161 21.71 12.90 5.37
N GLY A 162 21.51 11.94 6.27
CA GLY A 162 20.98 10.62 5.93
C GLY A 162 19.57 10.68 5.35
N ALA A 163 18.74 11.65 5.77
CA ALA A 163 17.40 11.83 5.22
C ALA A 163 17.42 12.19 3.73
N TYR A 164 18.35 13.04 3.29
CA TYR A 164 18.50 13.39 1.88
C TYR A 164 18.86 12.17 1.03
N PHE A 165 19.87 11.40 1.44
CA PHE A 165 20.26 10.16 0.74
C PHE A 165 19.15 9.11 0.76
N GLY A 166 18.48 8.95 1.89
CA GLY A 166 17.34 8.04 2.03
C GLY A 166 16.23 8.36 1.04
N VAL A 167 15.85 9.64 0.92
CA VAL A 167 14.87 10.11 -0.06
C VAL A 167 15.37 9.90 -1.49
N ALA A 168 16.61 10.28 -1.79
CA ALA A 168 17.19 10.12 -3.13
C ALA A 168 17.19 8.66 -3.61
N CYS A 169 17.44 7.70 -2.72
CA CYS A 169 17.40 6.28 -3.03
C CYS A 169 15.96 5.71 -3.07
N ALA A 170 15.09 6.14 -2.16
CA ALA A 170 13.74 5.57 -2.02
C ALA A 170 12.73 6.09 -3.05
N LEU A 171 12.89 7.32 -3.54
CA LEU A 171 12.02 7.92 -4.56
C LEU A 171 11.95 7.10 -5.87
N PRO A 172 13.08 6.78 -6.56
CA PRO A 172 13.02 6.02 -7.80
C PRO A 172 12.48 4.61 -7.57
N VAL A 173 12.81 4.00 -6.42
CA VAL A 173 12.30 2.69 -6.01
C VAL A 173 10.77 2.72 -5.88
N GLY A 174 10.23 3.68 -5.14
CA GLY A 174 8.79 3.83 -4.96
C GLY A 174 8.06 4.17 -6.26
N ALA A 175 8.60 5.11 -7.03
CA ALA A 175 8.01 5.57 -8.30
C ALA A 175 7.91 4.47 -9.35
N LEU A 176 8.81 3.48 -9.35
CA LEU A 176 8.77 2.33 -10.24
C LEU A 176 7.94 1.17 -9.67
N ALA A 177 8.14 0.85 -8.39
CA ALA A 177 7.54 -0.33 -7.78
C ALA A 177 6.00 -0.25 -7.69
N PHE A 178 5.46 0.92 -7.32
CA PHE A 178 4.02 1.08 -7.13
C PHE A 178 3.23 0.96 -8.43
N PRO A 179 3.58 1.62 -9.54
CA PRO A 179 2.85 1.46 -10.80
C PRO A 179 2.90 0.05 -11.36
N VAL A 180 4.06 -0.60 -11.27
CA VAL A 180 4.22 -2.00 -11.70
C VAL A 180 3.32 -2.91 -10.86
N PHE A 181 3.35 -2.76 -9.53
CA PHE A 181 2.48 -3.52 -8.64
C PHE A 181 1.01 -3.23 -8.90
N THR A 182 0.59 -1.96 -8.99
CA THR A 182 -0.80 -1.57 -9.26
C THR A 182 -1.30 -2.15 -10.59
N PHE A 183 -0.47 -2.13 -11.63
CA PHE A 183 -0.81 -2.71 -12.93
C PHE A 183 -1.08 -4.21 -12.82
N PHE A 184 -0.11 -4.98 -12.33
CA PHE A 184 -0.28 -6.44 -12.20
C PHE A 184 -1.38 -6.82 -11.20
N HIS A 185 -1.47 -6.10 -10.08
CA HIS A 185 -2.54 -6.29 -9.11
C HIS A 185 -3.91 -6.04 -9.75
N SER A 186 -4.05 -5.03 -10.61
CA SER A 186 -5.31 -4.76 -11.32
C SER A 186 -5.69 -5.85 -12.32
N LEU A 187 -4.70 -6.55 -12.89
CA LEU A 187 -4.92 -7.68 -13.80
C LEU A 187 -5.32 -8.97 -13.05
N LEU A 188 -4.78 -9.17 -11.85
CA LEU A 188 -4.95 -10.41 -11.08
C LEU A 188 -6.07 -10.35 -10.05
N LYS A 189 -6.50 -9.15 -9.64
CA LYS A 189 -7.58 -9.01 -8.66
C LYS A 189 -8.94 -9.40 -9.27
N ARG A 190 -9.78 -10.05 -8.46
CA ARG A 190 -11.20 -10.32 -8.74
C ARG A 190 -12.02 -9.92 -7.53
N GLY A 191 -13.10 -9.17 -7.71
CA GLY A 191 -13.96 -8.73 -6.61
C GLY A 191 -13.24 -7.92 -5.51
N GLY A 192 -12.22 -7.13 -5.87
CA GLY A 192 -11.41 -6.39 -4.89
C GLY A 192 -10.48 -7.24 -4.01
N MET A 193 -10.29 -8.51 -4.36
CA MET A 193 -9.40 -9.44 -3.67
C MET A 193 -8.39 -10.07 -4.64
N ILE A 194 -7.25 -10.51 -4.11
CA ILE A 194 -6.22 -11.25 -4.86
C ILE A 194 -5.93 -12.57 -4.14
N ASP A 195 -5.81 -13.69 -4.85
CA ASP A 195 -5.39 -14.94 -4.23
C ASP A 195 -3.91 -14.82 -3.79
N ALA A 196 -3.61 -15.22 -2.55
CA ALA A 196 -2.26 -15.22 -2.00
C ALA A 196 -1.22 -15.91 -2.90
N ARG A 197 -1.63 -16.94 -3.66
CA ARG A 197 -0.77 -17.66 -4.61
C ARG A 197 -0.20 -16.77 -5.72
N HIS A 198 -0.97 -15.78 -6.16
CA HIS A 198 -0.53 -14.82 -7.18
C HIS A 198 0.14 -13.60 -6.56
N PHE A 199 -0.31 -13.20 -5.36
CA PHE A 199 0.25 -12.06 -4.64
C PHE A 199 1.73 -12.25 -4.28
N TRP A 200 2.10 -13.37 -3.68
CA TRP A 200 3.47 -13.57 -3.16
C TRP A 200 4.55 -13.51 -4.26
N PRO A 201 4.42 -14.24 -5.39
CA PRO A 201 5.36 -14.12 -6.49
C PRO A 201 5.43 -12.71 -7.07
N LEU A 202 4.31 -12.00 -7.12
CA LEU A 202 4.28 -10.63 -7.61
C LEU A 202 5.05 -9.67 -6.69
N ALA A 203 4.71 -9.67 -5.40
CA ALA A 203 5.30 -8.77 -4.42
C ALA A 203 6.79 -9.08 -4.20
N LEU A 204 7.16 -10.36 -4.07
CA LEU A 204 8.55 -10.78 -3.97
C LEU A 204 9.31 -10.56 -5.28
N GLY A 205 8.71 -10.83 -6.45
CA GLY A 205 9.35 -10.61 -7.73
C GLY A 205 9.78 -9.16 -7.93
N ILE A 206 8.87 -8.21 -7.71
CA ILE A 206 9.18 -6.77 -7.83
C ILE A 206 10.27 -6.36 -6.83
N THR A 207 10.13 -6.75 -5.57
CA THR A 207 11.08 -6.36 -4.51
C THR A 207 12.46 -7.00 -4.69
N LEU A 208 12.53 -8.27 -5.07
CA LEU A 208 13.78 -8.98 -5.34
C LEU A 208 14.49 -8.45 -6.59
N VAL A 209 13.76 -8.08 -7.65
CA VAL A 209 14.35 -7.41 -8.82
C VAL A 209 15.01 -6.09 -8.40
N ILE A 210 14.32 -5.28 -7.58
CA ILE A 210 14.90 -4.04 -7.05
C ILE A 210 16.14 -4.33 -6.19
N CYS A 211 16.08 -5.33 -5.30
CA CYS A 211 17.24 -5.73 -4.49
C CYS A 211 18.41 -6.22 -5.36
N ALA A 212 18.14 -6.97 -6.43
CA ALA A 212 19.14 -7.44 -7.37
C ALA A 212 19.79 -6.28 -8.12
N LEU A 213 19.02 -5.27 -8.53
CA LEU A 213 19.55 -4.04 -9.13
C LEU A 213 20.44 -3.28 -8.14
N ILE A 214 20.01 -3.17 -6.87
CA ILE A 214 20.82 -2.54 -5.81
C ILE A 214 22.11 -3.31 -5.58
N LEU A 215 22.10 -4.65 -5.60
CA LEU A 215 23.29 -5.48 -5.37
C LEU A 215 24.18 -5.63 -6.62
N SER A 216 23.70 -5.26 -7.81
CA SER A 216 24.42 -5.46 -9.06
C SER A 216 25.73 -4.63 -9.11
N PRO A 217 26.90 -5.26 -9.30
CA PRO A 217 28.19 -4.57 -9.23
C PRO A 217 28.40 -3.55 -10.35
N HIS A 218 27.70 -3.67 -11.49
CA HIS A 218 27.94 -2.87 -12.70
C HIS A 218 27.41 -1.43 -12.67
N ILE A 219 26.69 -1.01 -11.63
CA ILE A 219 26.00 0.30 -11.60
C ILE A 219 26.87 1.42 -10.97
N VAL A 220 28.02 1.09 -10.38
CA VAL A 220 28.95 2.11 -9.85
C VAL A 220 30.33 1.88 -10.47
N PRO A 221 30.76 2.69 -11.45
CA PRO A 221 32.16 2.68 -11.87
C PRO A 221 33.00 3.15 -10.69
N TYR A 222 33.95 2.31 -10.27
CA TYR A 222 34.97 2.67 -9.29
C TYR A 222 35.82 3.83 -9.78
#